data_AF-A0A165DQZ1-F1
#
_entry.id   AF-A0A165DQZ1-F1
#
_cell.length_a   1.000
_cell.length_b   1.000
_cell.length_c   1.000
_cell.angle_alpha   90.00
_cell.angle_beta   90.00
_cell.angle_gamma   90.00
#
_symmetry.space_group_name_H-M   'P 1'
#
loop_
_entity.id
_entity.type
_entity.pdbx_description
1 polymer ?
#
loop_
_entity_poly.entity_id
_entity_poly.type
_entity_poly.pdbx_seq_one_letter_code
_entity_poly.pdbx_strand_id
1 'polypeptide(L)'
;MKEFDQQHPGLLVSTKIGAATVFCMQSAFMRELSLRDKRLPGPLNAHVTDACHGFWRVKNDVLIISSAYSERLRCWVPIVLSYSDGQTSDHYAAHFEAYFDGLAAQAEADSVLVTDDLFRNTVDFSQAQRRGFIIAFVWFWQKRNSERSVEELEEAAVSLLRGCGEHFRSSVTRVTHSAKLFPLAGTGYTAEAFTKLALSLLNDIPRDEYEQRVTNLRRQYPSLAPWLEWWTRPTVAPMIFPAMKSMDDKDWDAMPATSNAEESQHNVIKTLVGKNHQLLDGLKGMAKIASFYENKMAYKSAGGKIRHGRPEPWKVRKLIMGHTKKTRTKRTQNSRASARK
;
A
#
# COMPACT_ATOMS: atom_id res chain seq x y z
N MET A 1 -8.85 27.26 -4.59
CA MET A 1 -8.82 26.27 -5.69
C MET A 1 -8.39 26.88 -7.01
N LYS A 2 -9.05 27.92 -7.54
CA LYS A 2 -8.62 28.58 -8.79
C LYS A 2 -7.14 29.01 -8.81
N GLU A 3 -6.66 29.62 -7.73
CA GLU A 3 -5.24 30.00 -7.60
C GLU A 3 -4.30 28.79 -7.57
N PHE A 4 -4.71 27.71 -6.90
CA PHE A 4 -3.93 26.47 -6.86
C PHE A 4 -3.79 25.85 -8.25
N ASP A 5 -4.89 25.79 -9.00
CA ASP A 5 -4.90 25.25 -10.35
C ASP A 5 -4.05 26.09 -11.32
N GLN A 6 -4.05 27.42 -11.16
CA GLN A 6 -3.14 28.31 -11.91
C GLN A 6 -1.66 28.06 -11.58
N GLN A 7 -1.33 27.74 -10.32
CA GLN A 7 0.05 27.45 -9.89
C GLN A 7 0.50 26.03 -10.26
N HIS A 8 -0.44 25.10 -10.41
CA HIS A 8 -0.18 23.69 -10.68
C HIS A 8 -1.10 23.15 -11.81
N PRO A 9 -1.00 23.72 -13.02
CA PRO A 9 -1.92 23.43 -14.10
C PRO A 9 -1.87 21.94 -14.48
N GLY A 10 -3.05 21.33 -14.59
CA GLY A 10 -3.21 19.92 -14.99
C GLY A 10 -2.83 18.89 -13.91
N LEU A 11 -2.44 19.32 -12.71
CA LEU A 11 -2.17 18.40 -11.60
C LEU A 11 -3.45 17.88 -10.94
N LEU A 12 -4.48 18.73 -10.84
CA LEU A 12 -5.80 18.35 -10.32
C LEU A 12 -6.61 17.69 -11.43
N VAL A 13 -6.78 16.37 -11.37
CA VAL A 13 -7.37 15.56 -12.45
C VAL A 13 -8.84 15.22 -12.23
N SER A 14 -9.31 15.25 -10.98
CA SER A 14 -10.72 15.03 -10.67
C SER A 14 -11.13 15.81 -9.41
N THR A 15 -12.38 16.27 -9.40
CA THR A 15 -12.98 17.00 -8.30
C THR A 15 -14.41 16.55 -8.09
N LYS A 16 -14.71 16.08 -6.88
CA LYS A 16 -16.05 15.80 -6.39
C LYS A 16 -16.35 16.69 -5.20
N ILE A 17 -17.48 17.38 -5.21
CA ILE A 17 -17.96 18.22 -4.11
C ILE A 17 -19.43 17.88 -3.89
N GLY A 18 -19.84 17.70 -2.62
CA GLY A 18 -21.20 17.37 -2.27
C GLY A 18 -21.25 16.49 -1.02
N ALA A 19 -21.96 15.36 -1.09
CA ALA A 19 -22.03 14.39 0.00
C ALA A 19 -20.68 13.74 0.35
N ALA A 20 -19.73 13.76 -0.60
CA ALA A 20 -18.32 13.43 -0.41
C ALA A 20 -17.50 14.48 -1.14
N THR A 21 -16.47 15.04 -0.49
CA THR A 21 -15.56 16.02 -1.10
C THR A 21 -14.20 15.38 -1.32
N VAL A 22 -13.83 15.21 -2.58
CA VAL A 22 -12.59 14.53 -2.98
C VAL A 22 -11.89 15.35 -4.07
N PHE A 23 -10.61 15.65 -3.87
CA PHE A 23 -9.75 16.28 -4.88
C PHE A 23 -8.61 15.34 -5.23
N CYS A 24 -8.60 14.82 -6.46
CA CYS A 24 -7.61 13.86 -6.92
C CYS A 24 -6.53 14.56 -7.75
N MET A 25 -5.27 14.26 -7.46
CA MET A 25 -4.11 14.77 -8.16
C MET A 25 -3.29 13.65 -8.80
N GLN A 26 -2.83 13.91 -10.01
CA GLN A 26 -1.93 13.05 -10.75
C GLN A 26 -1.15 13.90 -11.76
N SER A 27 0.17 13.89 -11.68
CA SER A 27 1.02 14.52 -12.71
C SER A 27 1.20 13.60 -13.92
N ALA A 28 1.71 14.15 -15.03
CA ALA A 28 2.05 13.33 -16.21
C ALA A 28 3.03 12.20 -15.85
N PHE A 29 4.06 12.49 -15.03
CA PHE A 29 4.99 11.49 -14.52
C PHE A 29 4.30 10.40 -13.68
N MET A 30 3.38 10.79 -12.79
CA MET A 30 2.62 9.84 -11.97
C MET A 30 1.74 8.94 -12.82
N ARG A 31 1.13 9.50 -13.88
CA ARG A 31 0.32 8.76 -14.84
C ARG A 31 1.15 7.80 -15.68
N GLU A 32 2.27 8.25 -16.23
CA GLU A 32 3.23 7.40 -16.96
C GLU A 32 3.66 6.21 -16.09
N LEU A 33 4.02 6.47 -14.83
CA LEU A 33 4.45 5.42 -13.89
C LEU A 33 3.33 4.45 -13.47
N SER A 34 2.06 4.84 -13.62
CA SER A 34 0.93 3.97 -13.30
C SER A 34 0.83 2.80 -14.27
N LEU A 35 1.19 3.01 -15.54
CA LEU A 35 1.27 1.94 -16.51
C LEU A 35 2.64 1.25 -16.41
N ARG A 36 2.66 -0.06 -16.58
CA ARG A 36 3.89 -0.85 -16.50
C ARG A 36 4.22 -1.42 -17.86
N ASP A 37 5.42 -1.12 -18.34
CA ASP A 37 5.91 -1.67 -19.60
C ASP A 37 6.20 -3.17 -19.53
N LYS A 38 6.51 -3.67 -18.33
CA LYS A 38 6.91 -5.06 -18.12
C LYS A 38 6.56 -5.57 -16.72
N ARG A 39 6.37 -6.89 -16.64
CA ARG A 39 6.23 -7.61 -15.38
C ARG A 39 7.59 -7.71 -14.68
N LEU A 40 7.64 -7.27 -13.43
CA LEU A 40 8.80 -7.34 -12.56
C LEU A 40 8.88 -8.70 -11.85
N PRO A 41 10.08 -9.18 -11.49
CA PRO A 41 10.21 -10.36 -10.65
C PRO A 41 9.65 -10.10 -9.24
N GLY A 42 8.89 -11.06 -8.73
CA GLY A 42 8.35 -11.04 -7.37
C GLY A 42 7.05 -10.24 -7.20
N PRO A 43 6.64 -9.99 -5.95
CA PRO A 43 5.32 -9.46 -5.59
C PRO A 43 5.29 -7.93 -5.71
N LEU A 44 5.59 -7.40 -6.89
CA LEU A 44 5.75 -5.97 -7.15
C LEU A 44 4.80 -5.44 -8.22
N ASN A 45 3.91 -6.27 -8.79
CA ASN A 45 3.22 -6.03 -10.07
C ASN A 45 1.81 -5.45 -9.99
N ALA A 46 1.31 -5.16 -8.79
CA ALA A 46 0.06 -4.41 -8.60
C ALA A 46 0.31 -3.08 -7.93
N HIS A 47 -0.72 -2.22 -7.96
CA HIS A 47 -0.76 -1.01 -7.19
C HIS A 47 -1.14 -1.29 -5.75
N VAL A 48 -0.83 -0.38 -4.85
CA VAL A 48 -1.23 -0.45 -3.45
C VAL A 48 -1.98 0.82 -3.12
N THR A 49 -3.13 0.71 -2.47
CA THR A 49 -3.91 1.88 -2.05
C THR A 49 -4.17 1.86 -0.55
N ASP A 50 -3.88 2.98 0.11
CA ASP A 50 -4.09 3.16 1.56
C ASP A 50 -4.47 4.60 1.91
N ALA A 51 -5.02 4.81 3.11
CA ALA A 51 -5.40 6.11 3.66
C ALA A 51 -4.41 6.58 4.73
N CYS A 52 -3.76 7.71 4.48
CA CYS A 52 -2.82 8.34 5.38
C CYS A 52 -3.53 9.27 6.39
N HIS A 53 -3.70 8.78 7.62
CA HIS A 53 -4.23 9.57 8.73
C HIS A 53 -3.23 10.59 9.27
N GLY A 54 -3.76 11.72 9.76
CA GLY A 54 -3.01 12.79 10.42
C GLY A 54 -2.22 13.68 9.47
N PHE A 55 -2.35 13.48 8.14
CA PHE A 55 -1.83 14.42 7.16
C PHE A 55 -2.59 15.75 7.23
N TRP A 56 -3.92 15.69 7.36
CA TRP A 56 -4.80 16.84 7.50
C TRP A 56 -5.03 17.20 8.96
N ARG A 57 -5.41 18.46 9.19
CA ARG A 57 -5.75 19.00 10.51
C ARG A 57 -7.12 18.54 11.00
N VAL A 58 -8.08 18.43 10.10
CA VAL A 58 -9.39 17.86 10.41
C VAL A 58 -9.22 16.36 10.54
N LYS A 59 -9.69 15.80 11.67
CA LYS A 59 -9.41 14.40 12.04
C LYS A 59 -10.04 13.38 11.09
N ASN A 60 -11.18 13.72 10.50
CA ASN A 60 -11.91 12.85 9.58
C ASN A 60 -11.35 12.89 8.16
N ASP A 61 -10.67 13.97 7.80
CA ASP A 61 -10.05 14.12 6.50
C ASP A 61 -8.85 13.17 6.39
N VAL A 62 -8.71 12.53 5.24
CA VAL A 62 -7.61 11.61 4.95
C VAL A 62 -6.95 11.91 3.62
N LEU A 63 -5.66 11.60 3.52
CA LEU A 63 -4.95 11.59 2.26
C LEU A 63 -4.98 10.16 1.74
N ILE A 64 -5.77 9.89 0.69
CA ILE A 64 -5.81 8.58 0.04
C ILE A 64 -4.70 8.54 -1.01
N ILE A 65 -3.92 7.46 -1.01
CA ILE A 65 -2.76 7.32 -1.89
C ILE A 65 -2.89 5.99 -2.61
N SER A 66 -2.73 6.02 -3.94
CA SER A 66 -2.41 4.83 -4.72
C SER A 66 -0.96 4.93 -5.19
N SER A 67 -0.15 3.89 -5.02
CA SER A 67 1.24 3.86 -5.47
C SER A 67 1.55 2.69 -6.40
N ALA A 68 2.55 2.90 -7.25
CA ALA A 68 3.20 1.88 -8.07
C ALA A 68 4.66 1.68 -7.65
N TYR A 69 5.21 0.48 -7.87
CA TYR A 69 6.63 0.24 -7.63
C TYR A 69 7.46 0.68 -8.83
N SER A 70 8.40 1.60 -8.59
CA SER A 70 9.39 2.00 -9.59
C SER A 70 10.66 1.17 -9.49
N GLU A 71 10.96 0.36 -10.52
CA GLU A 71 12.22 -0.39 -10.62
C GLU A 71 13.44 0.56 -10.64
N ARG A 72 13.30 1.71 -11.32
CA ARG A 72 14.37 2.69 -11.49
C ARG A 72 14.72 3.41 -10.18
N LEU A 73 13.70 3.78 -9.39
CA LEU A 73 13.88 4.41 -8.08
C LEU A 73 14.05 3.40 -6.94
N ARG A 74 13.65 2.15 -7.16
CA ARG A 74 13.63 1.04 -6.19
C ARG A 74 12.78 1.35 -4.96
N CYS A 75 11.64 2.01 -5.18
CA CYS A 75 10.63 2.23 -4.16
C CYS A 75 9.25 2.37 -4.77
N TRP A 76 8.25 2.29 -3.90
CA TRP A 76 6.90 2.71 -4.18
C TRP A 76 6.86 4.23 -4.42
N VAL A 77 6.03 4.67 -5.33
CA VAL A 77 5.87 6.06 -5.74
C VAL A 77 4.37 6.32 -5.87
N PRO A 78 3.85 7.39 -5.25
CA PRO A 78 2.46 7.78 -5.44
C PRO A 78 2.15 8.01 -6.92
N ILE A 79 1.07 7.40 -7.41
CA ILE A 79 0.54 7.56 -8.77
C ILE A 79 -0.82 8.27 -8.79
N VAL A 80 -1.52 8.31 -7.65
CA VAL A 80 -2.67 9.19 -7.40
C VAL A 80 -2.63 9.63 -5.94
N LEU A 81 -2.85 10.94 -5.70
CA LEU A 81 -2.99 11.52 -4.36
C LEU A 81 -4.37 12.17 -4.26
N SER A 82 -5.16 11.83 -3.24
CA SER A 82 -6.46 12.46 -3.04
C SER A 82 -6.64 13.05 -1.66
N TYR A 83 -7.04 14.32 -1.61
CA TYR A 83 -7.74 14.84 -0.44
C TYR A 83 -9.12 14.17 -0.38
N SER A 84 -9.55 13.80 0.81
CA SER A 84 -10.89 13.28 1.08
C SER A 84 -11.36 13.76 2.45
N ASP A 85 -12.57 14.34 2.54
CA ASP A 85 -13.20 14.78 3.80
C ASP A 85 -13.82 13.61 4.61
N GLY A 86 -13.72 12.39 4.10
CA GLY A 86 -14.20 11.18 4.75
C GLY A 86 -13.64 9.90 4.12
N GLN A 87 -14.21 8.77 4.51
CA GLN A 87 -13.78 7.43 4.09
C GLN A 87 -14.95 6.50 3.81
N THR A 88 -16.06 7.03 3.31
CA THR A 88 -17.17 6.20 2.82
C THR A 88 -16.84 5.61 1.45
N SER A 89 -17.65 4.66 0.97
CA SER A 89 -17.48 4.11 -0.38
C SER A 89 -17.50 5.16 -1.47
N ASP A 90 -18.24 6.26 -1.31
CA ASP A 90 -18.30 7.35 -2.30
C ASP A 90 -16.98 8.14 -2.40
N HIS A 91 -16.25 8.22 -1.28
CA HIS A 91 -14.94 8.87 -1.25
C HIS A 91 -13.90 8.02 -1.98
N TYR A 92 -13.88 6.72 -1.67
CA TYR A 92 -12.99 5.78 -2.34
C TYR A 92 -13.35 5.59 -3.82
N ALA A 93 -14.63 5.59 -4.17
CA ALA A 93 -15.06 5.53 -5.57
C ALA A 93 -14.50 6.73 -6.36
N ALA A 94 -14.57 7.95 -5.82
CA ALA A 94 -13.99 9.12 -6.48
C ALA A 94 -12.46 9.04 -6.64
N HIS A 95 -11.75 8.47 -5.66
CA HIS A 95 -10.32 8.19 -5.77
C HIS A 95 -10.02 7.15 -6.87
N PHE A 96 -10.75 6.04 -6.86
CA PHE A 96 -10.53 4.95 -7.81
C PHE A 96 -10.96 5.29 -9.23
N GLU A 97 -12.00 6.12 -9.43
CA GLU A 97 -12.34 6.65 -10.75
C GLU A 97 -11.18 7.44 -11.34
N ALA A 98 -10.58 8.37 -10.58
CA ALA A 98 -9.42 9.12 -11.05
C ALA A 98 -8.20 8.22 -11.34
N TYR A 99 -8.04 7.14 -10.56
CA TYR A 99 -7.01 6.13 -10.77
C TYR A 99 -7.25 5.30 -12.05
N PHE A 100 -8.48 4.84 -12.30
CA PHE A 100 -8.83 4.08 -13.50
C PHE A 100 -8.74 4.95 -14.76
N ASP A 101 -9.27 6.18 -14.72
CA ASP A 101 -9.21 7.13 -15.82
C ASP A 101 -7.76 7.48 -16.18
N GLY A 102 -6.90 7.69 -15.16
CA GLY A 102 -5.48 7.95 -15.36
C GLY A 102 -4.75 6.78 -16.03
N LEU A 103 -4.99 5.56 -15.55
CA LEU A 103 -4.42 4.33 -16.14
C LEU A 103 -4.88 4.11 -17.58
N ALA A 104 -6.18 4.27 -17.84
CA ALA A 104 -6.75 4.09 -19.16
C ALA A 104 -6.20 5.13 -20.14
N ALA A 105 -6.13 6.40 -19.73
CA ALA A 105 -5.56 7.46 -20.54
C ALA A 105 -4.08 7.20 -20.89
N GLN A 106 -3.30 6.63 -19.95
CA GLN A 106 -1.92 6.24 -20.25
C GLN A 106 -1.85 5.05 -21.20
N ALA A 107 -2.65 4.01 -20.96
CA ALA A 107 -2.70 2.84 -21.83
C ALA A 107 -3.08 3.21 -23.26
N GLU A 108 -4.09 4.06 -23.44
CA GLU A 108 -4.50 4.57 -24.74
C GLU A 108 -3.40 5.38 -25.43
N ALA A 109 -2.71 6.26 -24.69
CA ALA A 109 -1.58 7.03 -25.22
C ALA A 109 -0.44 6.12 -25.72
N ASP A 110 -0.21 5.00 -25.02
CA ASP A 110 0.82 4.03 -25.36
C ASP A 110 0.31 2.92 -26.30
N SER A 111 -0.92 3.04 -26.82
CA SER A 111 -1.58 2.04 -27.68
C SER A 111 -1.67 0.64 -27.05
N VAL A 112 -1.76 0.59 -25.73
CA VAL A 112 -2.00 -0.61 -24.92
C VAL A 112 -3.51 -0.81 -24.75
N LEU A 113 -3.98 -2.03 -24.94
CA LEU A 113 -5.38 -2.37 -24.71
C LEU A 113 -5.72 -2.19 -23.22
N VAL A 114 -6.79 -1.46 -22.94
CA VAL A 114 -7.32 -1.33 -21.59
C VAL A 114 -8.03 -2.64 -21.21
N THR A 115 -7.48 -3.35 -20.22
CA THR A 115 -8.00 -4.61 -19.71
C THR A 115 -8.08 -4.58 -18.19
N ASP A 116 -8.93 -5.43 -17.61
CA ASP A 116 -9.19 -5.46 -16.16
C ASP A 116 -7.92 -5.61 -15.31
N ASP A 117 -6.94 -6.37 -15.82
CA ASP A 117 -5.70 -6.68 -15.13
C ASP A 117 -4.79 -5.48 -14.85
N LEU A 118 -4.97 -4.38 -15.58
CA LEU A 118 -4.30 -3.10 -15.32
C LEU A 118 -4.67 -2.51 -13.96
N PHE A 119 -5.85 -2.87 -13.45
CA PHE A 119 -6.45 -2.24 -12.28
C PHE A 119 -6.17 -2.97 -10.96
N ARG A 120 -5.41 -4.07 -10.99
CA ARG A 120 -5.10 -4.86 -9.80
C ARG A 120 -4.51 -4.03 -8.67
N ASN A 121 -5.04 -4.24 -7.48
CA ASN A 121 -4.71 -3.41 -6.33
C ASN A 121 -4.63 -4.21 -5.02
N THR A 122 -3.60 -3.95 -4.25
CA THR A 122 -3.48 -4.41 -2.86
C THR A 122 -4.07 -3.35 -1.93
N VAL A 123 -5.12 -3.73 -1.22
CA VAL A 123 -5.89 -2.84 -0.34
C VAL A 123 -5.86 -3.33 1.10
N ASP A 124 -6.31 -2.47 2.03
CA ASP A 124 -6.68 -2.93 3.35
C ASP A 124 -8.05 -3.63 3.32
N PHE A 125 -8.47 -4.20 4.45
CA PHE A 125 -9.75 -4.90 4.55
C PHE A 125 -10.94 -3.97 4.84
N SER A 126 -10.82 -2.67 4.53
CA SER A 126 -11.90 -1.70 4.66
C SER A 126 -13.03 -2.04 3.71
N GLN A 127 -14.23 -2.26 4.27
CA GLN A 127 -15.43 -2.45 3.47
C GLN A 127 -15.71 -1.24 2.57
N ALA A 128 -15.43 -0.04 3.07
CA ALA A 128 -15.65 1.18 2.30
C ALA A 128 -14.69 1.27 1.11
N GLN A 129 -13.41 0.95 1.31
CA GLN A 129 -12.41 0.93 0.25
C GLN A 129 -12.73 -0.11 -0.82
N ARG A 130 -12.98 -1.36 -0.42
CA ARG A 130 -13.39 -2.45 -1.32
C ARG A 130 -14.63 -2.06 -2.14
N ARG A 131 -15.67 -1.56 -1.48
CA ARG A 131 -16.91 -1.17 -2.17
C ARG A 131 -16.71 0.03 -3.09
N GLY A 132 -15.89 1.00 -2.69
CA GLY A 132 -15.53 2.13 -3.54
C GLY A 132 -14.79 1.70 -4.81
N PHE A 133 -13.87 0.73 -4.72
CA PHE A 133 -13.19 0.15 -5.87
C PHE A 133 -14.18 -0.50 -6.84
N ILE A 134 -15.07 -1.35 -6.32
CA ILE A 134 -16.09 -2.05 -7.13
C ILE A 134 -17.00 -1.05 -7.84
N ILE A 135 -17.54 -0.05 -7.11
CA ILE A 135 -18.41 0.99 -7.68
C ILE A 135 -17.69 1.74 -8.82
N ALA A 136 -16.46 2.18 -8.57
CA ALA A 136 -15.68 2.91 -9.57
C ALA A 136 -15.37 2.04 -10.81
N PHE A 137 -15.15 0.74 -10.62
CA PHE A 137 -14.80 -0.19 -11.70
C PHE A 137 -16.01 -0.46 -12.60
N VAL A 138 -17.18 -0.69 -11.99
CA VAL A 138 -18.45 -0.84 -12.72
C VAL A 138 -18.73 0.44 -13.52
N TRP A 139 -18.64 1.61 -12.88
CA TRP A 139 -18.86 2.88 -13.57
C TRP A 139 -17.86 3.14 -14.69
N PHE A 140 -16.58 2.82 -14.47
CA PHE A 140 -15.54 2.94 -15.49
C PHE A 140 -15.90 2.14 -16.76
N TRP A 141 -16.29 0.88 -16.61
CA TRP A 141 -16.65 0.04 -17.76
C TRP A 141 -18.00 0.40 -18.40
N GLN A 142 -18.98 0.83 -17.61
CA GLN A 142 -20.26 1.33 -18.13
C GLN A 142 -20.07 2.59 -18.99
N LYS A 143 -19.24 3.54 -18.54
CA LYS A 143 -18.88 4.74 -19.33
C LYS A 143 -18.23 4.37 -20.67
N ARG A 144 -17.63 3.19 -20.76
CA ARG A 144 -16.97 2.65 -21.96
C ARG A 144 -17.83 1.64 -22.72
N ASN A 145 -19.13 1.60 -22.45
CA ASN A 145 -20.11 0.75 -23.13
C ASN A 145 -19.76 -0.76 -23.10
N SER A 146 -19.26 -1.26 -21.97
CA SER A 146 -19.04 -2.70 -21.81
C SER A 146 -20.36 -3.47 -21.97
N GLU A 147 -20.33 -4.60 -22.67
CA GLU A 147 -21.49 -5.50 -22.84
C GLU A 147 -21.77 -6.36 -21.59
N ARG A 148 -20.82 -6.38 -20.64
CA ARG A 148 -20.94 -7.11 -19.37
C ARG A 148 -22.05 -6.50 -18.50
N SER A 149 -22.81 -7.37 -17.85
CA SER A 149 -23.76 -6.99 -16.80
C SER A 149 -23.05 -6.35 -15.60
N VAL A 150 -23.84 -5.69 -14.73
CA VAL A 150 -23.30 -5.10 -13.50
C VAL A 150 -22.70 -6.19 -12.61
N GLU A 151 -23.38 -7.32 -12.50
CA GLU A 151 -22.98 -8.47 -11.69
C GLU A 151 -21.64 -9.05 -12.19
N GLU A 152 -21.46 -9.23 -13.49
CA GLU A 152 -20.19 -9.68 -14.08
C GLU A 152 -19.05 -8.69 -13.82
N LEU A 153 -19.32 -7.38 -13.87
CA LEU A 153 -18.33 -6.35 -13.56
C LEU A 153 -17.97 -6.33 -12.07
N GLU A 154 -18.93 -6.56 -11.17
CA GLU A 154 -18.68 -6.66 -9.74
C GLU A 154 -17.82 -7.89 -9.40
N GLU A 155 -18.10 -9.04 -9.99
CA GLU A 155 -17.30 -10.26 -9.83
C GLU A 155 -15.87 -10.07 -10.35
N ALA A 156 -15.73 -9.46 -11.54
CA ALA A 156 -14.43 -9.10 -12.10
C ALA A 156 -13.66 -8.17 -11.17
N ALA A 157 -14.29 -7.11 -10.66
CA ALA A 157 -13.66 -6.16 -9.73
C ALA A 157 -13.14 -6.83 -8.46
N VAL A 158 -13.90 -7.77 -7.89
CA VAL A 158 -13.48 -8.52 -6.68
C VAL A 158 -12.25 -9.36 -6.98
N SER A 159 -12.14 -9.95 -8.17
CA SER A 159 -10.98 -10.76 -8.58
C SER A 159 -9.69 -9.96 -8.80
N LEU A 160 -9.74 -8.63 -8.76
CA LEU A 160 -8.60 -7.72 -8.92
C LEU A 160 -7.98 -7.27 -7.59
N LEU A 161 -8.64 -7.57 -6.46
CA LEU A 161 -8.24 -7.09 -5.15
C LEU A 161 -7.49 -8.16 -4.36
N ARG A 162 -6.35 -7.77 -3.80
CA ARG A 162 -5.63 -8.56 -2.80
C ARG A 162 -5.59 -7.81 -1.47
N GLY A 163 -5.85 -8.51 -0.38
CA GLY A 163 -5.76 -7.98 0.97
C GLY A 163 -4.35 -8.07 1.53
N CYS A 164 -3.97 -7.10 2.37
CA CYS A 164 -2.67 -7.09 3.03
C CYS A 164 -2.56 -8.14 4.17
N GLY A 165 -1.70 -9.14 4.01
CA GLY A 165 -1.43 -10.22 4.98
C GLY A 165 -1.00 -9.77 6.38
N GLU A 166 -0.34 -8.62 6.50
CA GLU A 166 0.08 -8.11 7.80
C GLU A 166 -1.09 -7.71 8.70
N HIS A 167 -2.24 -7.32 8.14
CA HIS A 167 -3.44 -7.08 8.94
C HIS A 167 -3.98 -8.36 9.56
N PHE A 168 -3.94 -9.48 8.81
CA PHE A 168 -4.32 -10.78 9.35
C PHE A 168 -3.37 -11.20 10.47
N ARG A 169 -2.05 -11.17 10.21
CA ARG A 169 -1.00 -11.51 11.19
C ARG A 169 -1.11 -10.66 12.46
N SER A 170 -1.25 -9.34 12.30
CA SER A 170 -1.41 -8.42 13.43
C SER A 170 -2.71 -8.69 14.21
N SER A 171 -3.79 -9.10 13.52
CA SER A 171 -5.03 -9.46 14.19
C SER A 171 -4.89 -10.75 15.02
N VAL A 172 -4.16 -11.74 14.52
CA VAL A 172 -3.83 -12.98 15.25
C VAL A 172 -3.06 -12.64 16.51
N THR A 173 -1.98 -11.85 16.39
CA THR A 173 -1.19 -11.38 17.54
C THR A 173 -2.07 -10.68 18.57
N ARG A 174 -2.93 -9.75 18.14
CA ARG A 174 -3.81 -9.01 19.04
C ARG A 174 -4.77 -9.91 19.82
N VAL A 175 -5.41 -10.88 19.17
CA VAL A 175 -6.32 -11.78 19.89
C VAL A 175 -5.58 -12.73 20.82
N THR A 176 -4.35 -13.14 20.47
CA THR A 176 -3.51 -14.01 21.33
C THR A 176 -3.04 -13.36 22.62
N HIS A 177 -2.92 -12.03 22.65
CA HIS A 177 -2.57 -11.30 23.88
C HIS A 177 -3.72 -11.24 24.90
N SER A 178 -4.95 -11.57 24.50
CA SER A 178 -6.08 -11.61 25.42
C SER A 178 -6.24 -13.01 26.02
N ALA A 179 -5.62 -13.24 27.18
CA ALA A 179 -5.69 -14.52 27.90
C ALA A 179 -7.13 -15.00 28.16
N LYS A 180 -8.10 -14.08 28.26
CA LYS A 180 -9.53 -14.38 28.47
C LYS A 180 -10.20 -15.09 27.29
N LEU A 181 -9.60 -15.05 26.10
CA LEU A 181 -10.15 -15.67 24.89
C LEU A 181 -9.75 -17.14 24.76
N PHE A 182 -8.84 -17.63 25.60
CA PHE A 182 -8.31 -18.98 25.52
C PHE A 182 -8.83 -19.85 26.67
N PRO A 183 -9.12 -21.14 26.41
CA PRO A 183 -9.50 -22.07 27.46
C PRO A 183 -8.45 -22.15 28.57
N LEU A 184 -8.89 -22.50 29.78
CA LEU A 184 -8.02 -22.68 30.93
C LEU A 184 -6.92 -23.72 30.65
N ALA A 185 -5.80 -23.57 31.37
CA ALA A 185 -4.67 -24.49 31.29
C ALA A 185 -5.14 -25.95 31.50
N GLY A 186 -4.67 -26.87 30.65
CA GLY A 186 -4.99 -28.31 30.72
C GLY A 186 -5.85 -28.86 29.58
N THR A 187 -6.45 -28.01 28.73
CA THR A 187 -7.25 -28.45 27.56
C THR A 187 -6.41 -28.79 26.31
N GLY A 188 -5.12 -28.44 26.31
CA GLY A 188 -4.24 -28.54 25.13
C GLY A 188 -4.45 -27.44 24.07
N TYR A 189 -5.50 -26.61 24.20
CA TYR A 189 -5.80 -25.52 23.27
C TYR A 189 -5.12 -24.21 23.69
N THR A 190 -3.86 -24.05 23.29
CA THR A 190 -3.04 -22.89 23.67
C THR A 190 -3.13 -21.76 22.64
N ALA A 191 -2.71 -20.55 23.04
CA ALA A 191 -2.54 -19.42 22.12
C ALA A 191 -1.47 -19.69 21.04
N GLU A 192 -0.44 -20.47 21.36
CA GLU A 192 0.57 -20.91 20.40
C GLU A 192 -0.01 -21.84 19.33
N ALA A 193 -0.78 -22.86 19.75
CA ALA A 193 -1.46 -23.78 18.84
C ALA A 193 -2.46 -23.03 17.94
N PHE A 194 -3.22 -22.07 18.52
CA PHE A 194 -4.09 -21.18 17.77
C PHE A 194 -3.31 -20.38 16.72
N THR A 195 -2.21 -19.74 17.13
CA THR A 195 -1.39 -18.90 16.24
C THR A 195 -0.90 -19.72 15.04
N LYS A 196 -0.36 -20.92 15.30
CA LYS A 196 0.10 -21.82 14.24
C LYS A 196 -1.03 -22.18 13.28
N LEU A 197 -2.19 -22.59 13.80
CA LEU A 197 -3.32 -22.99 12.98
C LEU A 197 -3.93 -21.80 12.20
N ALA A 198 -4.11 -20.64 12.84
CA ALA A 198 -4.62 -19.43 12.21
C ALA A 198 -3.69 -18.93 11.10
N LEU A 199 -2.39 -18.80 11.37
CA LEU A 199 -1.42 -18.36 10.35
C LEU A 199 -1.28 -19.35 9.20
N SER A 200 -1.51 -20.63 9.45
CA SER A 200 -1.48 -21.66 8.41
C SER A 200 -2.58 -21.49 7.36
N LEU A 201 -3.63 -20.70 7.63
CA LEU A 201 -4.66 -20.35 6.63
C LEU A 201 -4.12 -19.49 5.49
N LEU A 202 -2.99 -18.81 5.69
CA LEU A 202 -2.31 -18.02 4.65
C LEU A 202 -1.46 -18.89 3.70
N ASN A 203 -1.31 -20.18 3.99
CA ASN A 203 -0.54 -21.08 3.15
C ASN A 203 -1.34 -21.44 1.90
N ASP A 204 -0.62 -21.84 0.87
CA ASP A 204 -1.21 -22.44 -0.32
C ASP A 204 -1.60 -23.88 0.02
N ILE A 205 -2.87 -24.07 0.35
CA ILE A 205 -3.47 -25.35 0.76
C ILE A 205 -4.76 -25.59 -0.02
N PRO A 206 -5.15 -26.86 -0.22
CA PRO A 206 -6.45 -27.21 -0.78
C PRO A 206 -7.62 -26.61 0.00
N ARG A 207 -8.74 -26.36 -0.69
CA ARG A 207 -9.94 -25.74 -0.12
C ARG A 207 -10.57 -26.57 1.00
N ASP A 208 -10.63 -27.88 0.82
CA ASP A 208 -11.12 -28.83 1.84
C ASP A 208 -10.26 -28.78 3.11
N GLU A 209 -8.94 -28.70 2.96
CA GLU A 209 -8.03 -28.54 4.09
C GLU A 209 -8.23 -27.19 4.79
N TYR A 210 -8.39 -26.10 4.02
CA TYR A 210 -8.72 -24.78 4.57
C TYR A 210 -10.02 -24.81 5.39
N GLU A 211 -11.10 -25.38 4.83
CA GLU A 211 -12.41 -25.49 5.50
C GLU A 211 -12.33 -26.34 6.77
N GLN A 212 -11.54 -27.42 6.74
CA GLN A 212 -11.27 -28.23 7.93
C GLN A 212 -10.53 -27.44 9.01
N ARG A 213 -9.52 -26.64 8.64
CA ARG A 213 -8.77 -25.79 9.59
C ARG A 213 -9.65 -24.70 10.20
N VAL A 214 -10.51 -24.08 9.40
CA VAL A 214 -11.52 -23.11 9.88
C VAL A 214 -12.50 -23.77 10.86
N THR A 215 -12.99 -24.96 10.53
CA THR A 215 -13.87 -25.75 11.41
C THR A 215 -13.19 -26.10 12.73
N ASN A 216 -11.92 -26.50 12.68
CA ASN A 216 -11.12 -26.79 13.86
C ASN A 216 -10.92 -25.54 14.73
N LEU A 217 -10.60 -24.39 14.14
CA LEU A 217 -10.46 -23.11 14.85
C LEU A 217 -11.76 -22.75 15.58
N ARG A 218 -12.91 -22.84 14.91
CA ARG A 218 -14.22 -22.55 15.50
C ARG A 218 -14.55 -23.48 16.67
N ARG A 219 -14.27 -24.78 16.53
CA ARG A 219 -14.55 -25.79 17.57
C ARG A 219 -13.62 -25.65 18.78
N GLN A 220 -12.32 -25.44 18.55
CA GLN A 220 -11.31 -25.40 19.62
C GLN A 220 -11.27 -24.05 20.35
N TYR A 221 -11.66 -22.97 19.65
CA TYR A 221 -11.60 -21.60 20.17
C TYR A 221 -12.95 -20.87 19.98
N PRO A 222 -14.04 -21.33 20.61
CA PRO A 222 -15.38 -20.77 20.39
C PRO A 222 -15.48 -19.27 20.74
N SER A 223 -14.72 -18.79 21.73
CA SER A 223 -14.65 -17.36 22.09
C SER A 223 -14.06 -16.47 20.98
N LEU A 224 -13.35 -17.06 20.00
CA LEU A 224 -12.79 -16.39 18.83
C LEU A 224 -13.68 -16.50 17.59
N ALA A 225 -14.88 -17.11 17.70
CA ALA A 225 -15.79 -17.26 16.57
C ALA A 225 -16.13 -15.92 15.88
N PRO A 226 -16.42 -14.80 16.59
CA PRO A 226 -16.67 -13.52 15.91
C PRO A 226 -15.46 -12.98 15.12
N TRP A 227 -14.24 -13.21 15.64
CA TRP A 227 -13.01 -12.84 14.94
C TRP A 227 -12.83 -13.69 13.68
N LEU A 228 -13.03 -15.00 13.78
CA LEU A 228 -12.89 -15.93 12.66
C LEU A 228 -13.95 -15.65 11.59
N GLU A 229 -15.20 -15.44 12.01
CA GLU A 229 -16.33 -15.11 11.13
C GLU A 229 -16.13 -13.83 10.35
N TRP A 230 -15.38 -12.86 10.88
CA TRP A 230 -15.05 -11.66 10.13
C TRP A 230 -14.06 -11.96 9.00
N TRP A 231 -13.05 -12.80 9.24
CA TRP A 231 -12.04 -13.17 8.25
C TRP A 231 -12.56 -14.15 7.19
N THR A 232 -13.51 -15.01 7.56
CA THR A 232 -14.07 -16.03 6.66
C THR A 232 -15.27 -15.54 5.86
N ARG A 233 -15.61 -14.24 5.92
CA ARG A 233 -16.69 -13.67 5.10
C ARG A 233 -16.40 -13.88 3.61
N PRO A 234 -17.42 -14.16 2.78
CA PRO A 234 -17.26 -14.27 1.32
C PRO A 234 -16.63 -13.03 0.68
N THR A 235 -16.77 -11.86 1.31
CA THR A 235 -16.20 -10.60 0.83
C THR A 235 -14.76 -10.33 1.26
N VAL A 236 -14.21 -11.12 2.20
CA VAL A 236 -12.88 -10.93 2.80
C VAL A 236 -11.97 -12.11 2.47
N ALA A 237 -12.45 -13.34 2.67
CA ALA A 237 -11.66 -14.56 2.51
C ALA A 237 -10.97 -14.67 1.14
N PRO A 238 -11.63 -14.38 0.00
CA PRO A 238 -10.98 -14.45 -1.32
C PRO A 238 -9.84 -13.46 -1.51
N MET A 239 -9.82 -12.36 -0.76
CA MET A 239 -8.76 -11.35 -0.85
C MET A 239 -7.49 -11.78 -0.10
N ILE A 240 -7.55 -12.74 0.84
CA ILE A 240 -6.45 -13.02 1.76
C ILE A 240 -5.99 -14.47 1.82
N PHE A 241 -6.92 -15.42 1.71
CA PHE A 241 -6.59 -16.84 1.83
C PHE A 241 -6.41 -17.44 0.44
N PRO A 242 -5.22 -17.99 0.10
CA PRO A 242 -4.97 -18.56 -1.21
C PRO A 242 -5.99 -19.64 -1.61
N ALA A 243 -6.45 -20.45 -0.67
CA ALA A 243 -7.47 -21.48 -0.90
C ALA A 243 -8.84 -20.94 -1.36
N MET A 244 -9.09 -19.65 -1.11
CA MET A 244 -10.38 -19.00 -1.36
C MET A 244 -10.32 -17.96 -2.49
N LYS A 245 -9.14 -17.69 -3.05
CA LYS A 245 -8.94 -16.65 -4.06
C LYS A 245 -9.74 -16.93 -5.34
N SER A 246 -10.24 -15.88 -5.97
CA SER A 246 -10.82 -15.90 -7.31
C SER A 246 -9.83 -15.48 -8.40
N MET A 247 -8.71 -14.89 -8.00
CA MET A 247 -7.62 -14.47 -8.87
C MET A 247 -6.72 -15.66 -9.25
N ASP A 248 -6.23 -15.67 -10.49
CA ASP A 248 -5.26 -16.66 -10.96
C ASP A 248 -3.96 -16.67 -10.12
N ASP A 249 -3.37 -17.84 -9.94
CA ASP A 249 -2.15 -18.06 -9.15
C ASP A 249 -1.00 -17.15 -9.58
N LYS A 250 -0.79 -17.06 -10.90
CA LYS A 250 0.28 -16.26 -11.46
C LYS A 250 0.12 -14.82 -11.02
N ASP A 251 -1.07 -14.26 -11.10
CA ASP A 251 -1.30 -12.86 -10.79
C ASP A 251 -1.30 -12.61 -9.29
N TRP A 252 -1.89 -13.51 -8.50
CA TRP A 252 -1.82 -13.48 -7.05
C TRP A 252 -0.39 -13.37 -6.56
N ASP A 253 0.51 -14.24 -7.02
CA ASP A 253 1.91 -14.27 -6.58
C ASP A 253 2.71 -13.03 -7.00
N ALA A 254 2.30 -12.36 -8.07
CA ALA A 254 2.94 -11.14 -8.52
C ALA A 254 2.43 -9.88 -7.84
N MET A 255 1.32 -9.93 -7.10
CA MET A 255 0.85 -8.82 -6.30
C MET A 255 1.58 -8.71 -4.96
N PRO A 256 1.77 -7.50 -4.42
CA PRO A 256 2.22 -7.32 -3.05
C PRO A 256 1.27 -8.00 -2.06
N ALA A 257 1.82 -8.85 -1.20
CA ALA A 257 1.07 -9.45 -0.10
C ALA A 257 0.95 -8.50 1.12
N THR A 258 1.56 -7.31 1.07
CA THR A 258 1.58 -6.35 2.18
C THR A 258 1.42 -4.92 1.68
N SER A 259 0.80 -4.06 2.51
CA SER A 259 0.70 -2.62 2.32
C SER A 259 1.82 -1.86 3.04
N ASN A 260 2.85 -2.54 3.58
CA ASN A 260 4.02 -1.91 4.23
C ASN A 260 4.71 -0.89 3.31
N ALA A 261 4.55 -1.07 2.00
CA ALA A 261 4.86 -0.10 0.97
C ALA A 261 4.29 1.30 1.30
N GLU A 262 2.98 1.37 1.53
CA GLU A 262 2.24 2.59 1.85
C GLU A 262 2.57 3.10 3.25
N GLU A 263 2.71 2.24 4.26
CA GLU A 263 3.12 2.69 5.60
C GLU A 263 4.50 3.37 5.58
N SER A 264 5.43 2.84 4.78
CA SER A 264 6.73 3.46 4.53
C SER A 264 6.56 4.79 3.78
N GLN A 265 5.69 4.85 2.76
CA GLN A 265 5.37 6.09 2.05
C GLN A 265 4.77 7.16 2.97
N HIS A 266 3.87 6.79 3.88
CA HIS A 266 3.27 7.71 4.85
C HIS A 266 4.36 8.41 5.67
N ASN A 267 5.39 7.67 6.10
CA ASN A 267 6.52 8.25 6.82
C ASN A 267 7.40 9.15 5.93
N VAL A 268 7.65 8.76 4.68
CA VAL A 268 8.38 9.59 3.71
C VAL A 268 7.65 10.91 3.47
N ILE A 269 6.34 10.85 3.21
CA ILE A 269 5.48 12.01 2.96
C ILE A 269 5.46 12.94 4.17
N LYS A 270 5.23 12.39 5.38
CA LYS A 270 5.24 13.18 6.62
C LYS A 270 6.60 13.83 6.89
N THR A 271 7.69 13.19 6.48
CA THR A 271 9.04 13.76 6.59
C THR A 271 9.27 14.86 5.55
N LEU A 272 8.75 14.69 4.33
CA LEU A 272 8.96 15.62 3.22
C LEU A 272 8.17 16.93 3.41
N VAL A 273 6.91 16.83 3.79
CA VAL A 273 5.99 17.99 3.81
C VAL A 273 5.36 18.26 5.16
N GLY A 274 5.65 17.47 6.20
CA GLY A 274 5.04 17.63 7.52
C GLY A 274 3.65 16.97 7.63
N LYS A 275 2.91 17.36 8.66
CA LYS A 275 1.59 16.80 9.03
C LYS A 275 0.66 17.91 9.53
N ASN A 276 -0.61 17.58 9.77
CA ASN A 276 -1.61 18.48 10.35
C ASN A 276 -1.89 19.73 9.48
N HIS A 277 -1.98 19.53 8.17
CA HIS A 277 -2.20 20.59 7.19
C HIS A 277 -3.63 21.07 7.15
N GLN A 278 -3.83 22.38 6.93
CA GLN A 278 -5.10 22.88 6.41
C GLN A 278 -5.25 22.49 4.93
N LEU A 279 -6.48 22.53 4.39
CA LEU A 279 -6.76 22.06 3.03
C LEU A 279 -5.79 22.62 1.98
N LEU A 280 -5.71 23.94 1.84
CA LEU A 280 -4.87 24.55 0.79
C LEU A 280 -3.37 24.25 0.99
N ASP A 281 -2.90 24.26 2.24
CA ASP A 281 -1.49 23.95 2.55
C ASP A 281 -1.16 22.50 2.25
N GLY A 282 -2.08 21.58 2.55
CA GLY A 282 -1.88 20.16 2.28
C GLY A 282 -2.02 19.84 0.79
N LEU A 283 -2.87 20.53 0.03
CA LEU A 283 -2.90 20.43 -1.44
C LEU A 283 -1.57 20.90 -2.05
N LYS A 284 -0.99 22.01 -1.55
CA LYS A 284 0.39 22.44 -1.92
C LYS A 284 1.43 21.40 -1.49
N GLY A 285 1.24 20.75 -0.35
CA GLY A 285 2.03 19.61 0.09
C GLY A 285 1.98 18.44 -0.90
N MET A 286 0.79 18.07 -1.38
CA MET A 286 0.60 17.04 -2.40
C MET A 286 1.32 17.38 -3.71
N ALA A 287 1.25 18.64 -4.16
CA ALA A 287 2.00 19.10 -5.32
C ALA A 287 3.53 18.94 -5.13
N LYS A 288 4.05 19.28 -3.94
CA LYS A 288 5.47 19.06 -3.60
C LYS A 288 5.86 17.58 -3.59
N ILE A 289 4.97 16.68 -3.16
CA ILE A 289 5.20 15.22 -3.19
C ILE A 289 5.33 14.75 -4.64
N ALA A 290 4.42 15.17 -5.52
CA ALA A 290 4.46 14.84 -6.95
C ALA A 290 5.78 15.31 -7.59
N SER A 291 6.11 16.60 -7.43
CA SER A 291 7.37 17.15 -7.97
C SER A 291 8.62 16.52 -7.36
N PHE A 292 8.58 16.10 -6.09
CA PHE A 292 9.72 15.42 -5.46
C PHE A 292 10.08 14.13 -6.19
N TYR A 293 9.09 13.29 -6.49
CA TYR A 293 9.33 12.02 -7.16
C TYR A 293 9.70 12.19 -8.64
N GLU A 294 9.09 13.15 -9.31
CA GLU A 294 9.45 13.51 -10.69
C GLU A 294 10.90 14.01 -10.78
N ASN A 295 11.29 14.95 -9.92
CA ASN A 295 12.66 15.43 -9.84
C ASN A 295 13.66 14.32 -9.47
N LYS A 296 13.25 13.42 -8.57
CA LYS A 296 14.06 12.26 -8.17
C LYS A 296 14.23 11.30 -9.35
N MET A 297 13.21 11.09 -10.17
CA MET A 297 13.29 10.33 -11.42
C MET A 297 14.22 11.00 -12.41
N ALA A 298 14.06 12.30 -12.68
CA ALA A 298 14.91 13.06 -13.58
C ALA A 298 16.38 13.01 -13.16
N TYR A 299 16.68 13.22 -11.86
CA TYR A 299 18.02 13.10 -11.30
C TYR A 299 18.61 11.69 -11.52
N LYS A 300 17.80 10.64 -11.28
CA LYS A 300 18.23 9.26 -11.52
C LYS A 300 18.50 9.01 -13.01
N SER A 301 17.68 9.59 -13.88
CA SER A 301 17.80 9.48 -15.32
C SER A 301 19.05 10.16 -15.87
N ALA A 302 19.47 11.27 -15.26
CA ALA A 302 20.73 11.94 -15.54
C ALA A 302 21.99 11.23 -14.94
N GLY A 303 21.87 9.99 -14.47
CA GLY A 303 22.99 9.22 -13.89
C GLY A 303 23.21 9.44 -12.39
N GLY A 304 22.31 10.17 -11.73
CA GLY A 304 22.33 10.39 -10.29
C GLY A 304 22.28 9.10 -9.46
N LYS A 305 22.98 9.11 -8.31
CA LYS A 305 23.04 7.95 -7.41
C LYS A 305 21.98 8.07 -6.31
N ILE A 306 20.88 7.34 -6.46
CA ILE A 306 19.88 7.17 -5.40
C ILE A 306 20.25 5.99 -4.51
N ARG A 307 20.23 6.20 -3.20
CA ARG A 307 20.45 5.15 -2.18
C ARG A 307 19.12 4.77 -1.56
N HIS A 308 18.40 3.86 -2.19
CA HIS A 308 17.27 3.16 -1.57
C HIS A 308 17.63 1.70 -1.30
N GLY A 309 17.26 1.20 -0.12
CA GLY A 309 17.52 -0.18 0.32
C GLY A 309 19.00 -0.51 0.63
N ARG A 310 19.94 0.41 0.42
CA ARG A 310 21.35 0.23 0.85
C ARG A 310 21.57 0.94 2.17
N PRO A 311 22.15 0.28 3.20
CA PRO A 311 22.59 0.97 4.39
C PRO A 311 23.57 2.06 3.98
N GLU A 312 23.44 3.25 4.57
CA GLU A 312 24.38 4.34 4.32
C GLU A 312 25.83 3.84 4.49
N PRO A 313 26.80 4.29 3.69
CA PRO A 313 28.19 3.82 3.77
C PRO A 313 28.78 3.94 5.17
N TRP A 314 28.32 4.92 5.97
CA TRP A 314 28.72 5.04 7.36
C TRP A 314 28.09 3.97 8.28
N LYS A 315 26.86 3.51 7.99
CA LYS A 315 26.23 2.38 8.69
C LYS A 315 26.94 1.07 8.35
N VAL A 316 27.30 0.85 7.08
CA VAL A 316 28.13 -0.30 6.65
C VAL A 316 29.52 -0.25 7.31
N ARG A 317 30.17 0.92 7.33
CA ARG A 317 31.45 1.11 8.02
C ARG A 317 31.36 0.90 9.54
N LYS A 318 30.26 1.30 10.19
CA LYS A 318 30.03 1.03 11.61
C LYS A 318 29.87 -0.46 11.89
N LEU A 319 29.16 -1.19 11.01
CA LEU A 319 29.02 -2.64 11.09
C LEU A 319 30.35 -3.39 10.90
N ILE A 320 31.19 -2.93 9.97
CA ILE A 320 32.47 -3.58 9.66
C ILE A 320 33.60 -3.16 10.62
N MET A 321 33.63 -1.89 11.05
CA MET A 321 34.75 -1.31 11.81
C MET A 321 34.38 -0.87 13.23
N GLY A 322 33.14 -1.04 13.68
CA GLY A 322 32.67 -0.60 15.01
C GLY A 322 32.53 0.92 15.20
N HIS A 323 33.12 1.75 14.33
CA HIS A 323 33.05 3.21 14.41
C HIS A 323 32.93 3.87 13.02
N THR A 324 32.43 5.12 12.99
CA THR A 324 32.07 5.83 11.75
C THR A 324 33.13 6.80 11.23
N LYS A 325 34.08 7.25 12.08
CA LYS A 325 35.14 8.21 11.72
C LYS A 325 36.50 7.53 11.62
N LYS A 326 37.35 7.85 10.63
CA LYS A 326 38.77 7.48 10.67
C LYS A 326 39.39 8.15 11.90
N THR A 327 39.90 7.36 12.84
CA THR A 327 40.61 7.86 14.01
C THR A 327 41.76 8.72 13.51
N ARG A 328 41.70 10.03 13.77
CA ARG A 328 42.73 10.98 13.39
C ARG A 328 43.84 10.84 14.43
N THR A 329 44.62 9.76 14.34
CA THR A 329 45.77 9.56 15.23
C THR A 329 46.81 10.61 14.86
N LYS A 330 46.95 11.65 15.68
CA LYS A 330 48.07 12.59 15.60
C LYS A 330 49.34 11.80 15.90
N ARG A 331 50.17 11.65 14.88
CA ARG A 331 51.55 11.19 15.02
C ARG A 331 52.35 12.36 15.63
N THR A 332 52.58 12.32 16.93
CA THR A 332 53.63 13.12 17.59
C THR A 332 54.53 12.14 18.33
N GLN A 333 55.53 11.62 17.61
CA GLN A 333 56.73 11.10 18.24
C GLN A 333 57.53 12.30 18.73
N ASN A 334 57.48 12.56 20.04
CA ASN A 334 58.46 13.42 20.68
C ASN A 334 59.80 12.68 20.70
N SER A 335 60.69 13.08 19.81
CA SER A 335 62.11 12.81 19.91
C SER A 335 62.75 13.75 20.93
N ARG A 336 63.65 13.18 21.75
CA ARG A 336 64.75 13.76 22.55
C ARG A 336 64.54 13.53 24.04
N ALA A 337 65.16 12.52 24.63
CA ALA A 337 66.60 12.29 24.84
C ALA A 337 66.95 12.65 26.29
N SER A 338 67.46 11.63 26.98
CA SER A 338 68.07 11.69 28.28
C SER A 338 69.30 12.59 28.31
N ALA A 339 69.40 13.44 29.33
CA ALA A 339 70.65 13.83 30.00
C ALA A 339 70.27 14.09 31.47
N ARG A 340 70.47 13.13 32.37
CA ARG A 340 71.65 12.87 33.23
C ARG A 340 71.92 13.95 34.28
N LYS A 341 71.87 13.45 35.53
CA LYS A 341 72.37 13.95 36.83
C LYS A 341 71.63 15.11 37.47
#